data_AF-A0A7X9DCJ4-F1
#
_entry.id   AF-A0A7X9DCJ4-F1
#
_cell.length_a   1.000
_cell.length_b   1.000
_cell.length_c   1.000
_cell.angle_alpha   90.00
_cell.angle_beta   90.00
_cell.angle_gamma   90.00
#
_symmetry.space_group_name_H-M   'P 1'
#
loop_
_entity.id
_entity.type
_entity.pdbx_description
1 polymer ?
#
loop_
_entity_poly.entity_id
_entity_poly.type
_entity_poly.pdbx_seq_one_letter_code
_entity_poly.pdbx_strand_id
1 'polypeptide(L)'
;DGENIICLRENDLNILVNKQYAIDENYEPDDLKFLTDYGIRDEGKNLQLRELVLPYLKKMQDDLDQELGTSLYVLSAFRNFKIQTQTKNKWLSLLGLQADKLSAEAGHSEHQLGTTVDFGLVGKSGMYTTDPEWFWLANNAYKYGFVMTYRENNQDSTGYNFEPWHWRFVGIELATKIHDIAEKPEDMYLPKGCYQKKLIK
;
A
#
# COMPACT_ATOMS: atom_id res chain seq x y z
N ASP A 1 -4.85 19.62 22.85
CA ASP A 1 -4.79 18.15 22.84
C ASP A 1 -5.91 17.63 21.96
N GLY A 2 -5.64 17.55 20.66
CA GLY A 2 -6.64 17.18 19.65
C GLY A 2 -5.96 16.33 18.60
N GLU A 3 -6.21 15.03 18.68
CA GLU A 3 -5.77 14.06 17.69
C GLU A 3 -6.39 14.43 16.33
N ASN A 4 -5.55 14.46 15.29
CA ASN A 4 -5.93 14.84 13.94
C ASN A 4 -6.79 13.74 13.30
N ILE A 5 -8.08 13.70 13.62
CA ILE A 5 -9.04 12.77 13.01
C ILE A 5 -9.61 13.41 11.74
N ILE A 6 -9.49 12.71 10.61
CA ILE A 6 -9.98 13.11 9.28
C ILE A 6 -11.34 12.47 9.04
N CYS A 7 -12.36 13.25 8.68
CA CYS A 7 -13.67 12.77 8.24
C CYS A 7 -13.93 13.08 6.75
N LEU A 8 -14.60 12.16 6.03
CA LEU A 8 -14.51 11.93 4.57
C LEU A 8 -15.84 12.10 3.81
N ARG A 9 -15.77 12.49 2.51
CA ARG A 9 -16.50 12.03 1.27
C ARG A 9 -15.79 12.65 0.04
N GLU A 10 -15.74 12.16 -1.20
CA GLU A 10 -16.28 11.01 -1.96
C GLU A 10 -15.09 10.61 -2.89
N ASN A 11 -14.61 9.36 -2.78
CA ASN A 11 -13.29 8.83 -3.21
C ASN A 11 -12.12 9.04 -2.22
N ASP A 12 -12.11 8.24 -1.14
CA ASP A 12 -11.09 8.23 -0.07
C ASP A 12 -9.69 7.72 -0.49
N LEU A 13 -9.40 7.68 -1.79
CA LEU A 13 -8.10 7.24 -2.31
C LEU A 13 -6.95 8.18 -1.94
N ASN A 14 -7.28 9.42 -1.56
CA ASN A 14 -6.31 10.45 -1.24
C ASN A 14 -6.10 10.65 0.27
N ILE A 15 -6.46 9.68 1.11
CA ILE A 15 -6.11 9.75 2.54
C ILE A 15 -4.59 9.60 2.69
N LEU A 16 -3.96 10.57 3.35
CA LEU A 16 -2.56 10.47 3.76
C LEU A 16 -2.46 9.78 5.11
N VAL A 17 -1.82 8.61 5.12
CA VAL A 17 -1.47 7.88 6.34
C VAL A 17 0.03 7.68 6.36
N ASN A 18 0.69 8.15 7.41
CA ASN A 18 2.15 8.04 7.58
C ASN A 18 2.50 8.24 9.05
N LYS A 19 3.78 8.38 9.42
CA LYS A 19 4.21 8.59 10.82
C LYS A 19 3.62 9.81 11.53
N GLN A 20 3.09 10.79 10.80
CA GLN A 20 2.50 12.01 11.35
C GLN A 20 0.97 12.00 11.34
N TYR A 21 0.37 11.37 10.34
CA TYR A 21 -1.08 11.36 10.14
C TYR A 21 -1.63 9.96 10.37
N ALA A 22 -2.52 9.84 11.35
CA ALA A 22 -3.23 8.62 11.69
C ALA A 22 -4.68 8.68 11.22
N ILE A 23 -5.26 7.51 10.94
CA ILE A 23 -6.71 7.33 10.86
C ILE A 23 -7.29 6.94 12.23
N ASP A 24 -8.59 7.10 12.37
CA ASP A 24 -9.35 6.71 13.57
C ASP A 24 -9.17 5.22 13.88
N GLU A 25 -9.17 4.87 15.17
CA GLU A 25 -9.04 3.48 15.62
C GLU A 25 -10.21 2.58 15.15
N ASN A 26 -11.37 3.19 14.90
CA ASN A 26 -12.58 2.55 14.41
C ASN A 26 -12.74 2.66 12.88
N TYR A 27 -11.75 3.22 12.17
CA TYR A 27 -11.81 3.27 10.71
C TYR A 27 -11.75 1.86 10.13
N GLU A 28 -12.76 1.53 9.32
CA GLU A 28 -12.81 0.33 8.50
C GLU A 28 -13.59 0.67 7.20
N PRO A 29 -13.05 0.36 6.01
CA PRO A 29 -13.80 0.53 4.77
C PRO A 29 -15.06 -0.35 4.76
N ASP A 30 -16.18 0.19 4.29
CA ASP A 30 -17.46 -0.49 4.23
C ASP A 30 -17.65 -1.36 2.96
N ASP A 31 -16.68 -1.30 2.04
CA ASP A 31 -16.69 -1.94 0.73
C ASP A 31 -15.62 -3.05 0.58
N LEU A 32 -15.16 -3.65 1.68
CA LEU A 32 -14.18 -4.74 1.63
C LEU A 32 -14.76 -6.03 1.01
N LYS A 33 -14.03 -6.62 0.05
CA LYS A 33 -14.33 -7.95 -0.53
C LYS A 33 -13.10 -8.84 -0.48
N PHE A 34 -13.31 -10.16 -0.51
CA PHE A 34 -12.21 -11.11 -0.60
C PHE A 34 -11.55 -11.05 -1.96
N LEU A 35 -10.22 -11.15 -1.98
CA LEU A 35 -9.43 -11.17 -3.21
C LEU A 35 -9.81 -12.36 -4.11
N THR A 36 -10.08 -13.50 -3.48
CA THR A 36 -10.43 -14.75 -4.17
C THR A 36 -11.77 -14.67 -4.92
N ASP A 37 -12.70 -13.81 -4.49
CA ASP A 37 -13.97 -13.56 -5.21
C ASP A 37 -13.72 -12.96 -6.60
N TYR A 38 -12.58 -12.30 -6.79
CA TYR A 38 -12.14 -11.69 -8.04
C TYR A 38 -11.05 -12.51 -8.77
N GLY A 39 -10.78 -13.73 -8.29
CA GLY A 39 -9.72 -14.60 -8.84
C GLY A 39 -8.30 -14.08 -8.58
N ILE A 40 -8.11 -13.17 -7.62
CA ILE A 40 -6.80 -12.67 -7.22
C ILE A 40 -6.17 -13.66 -6.26
N ARG A 41 -4.91 -14.03 -6.51
CA ARG A 41 -4.20 -15.04 -5.72
C ARG A 41 -3.64 -14.43 -4.44
N ASP A 42 -3.98 -15.02 -3.30
CA ASP A 42 -3.60 -14.57 -1.96
C ASP A 42 -2.99 -15.68 -1.07
N GLU A 43 -2.56 -16.78 -1.68
CA GLU A 43 -2.08 -17.99 -0.99
C GLU A 43 -3.08 -18.59 0.03
N GLY A 44 -4.38 -18.39 -0.16
CA GLY A 44 -5.41 -18.95 0.72
C GLY A 44 -5.50 -18.22 2.06
N LYS A 45 -5.00 -16.99 2.14
CA LYS A 45 -5.00 -16.17 3.37
C LYS A 45 -6.34 -15.45 3.61
N ASN A 46 -7.30 -15.54 2.68
CA ASN A 46 -8.60 -14.85 2.74
C ASN A 46 -8.43 -13.34 2.92
N LEU A 47 -7.51 -12.77 2.13
CA LEU A 47 -7.22 -11.34 2.18
C LEU A 47 -8.36 -10.53 1.58
N GLN A 48 -8.50 -9.30 2.08
CA GLN A 48 -9.52 -8.36 1.62
C GLN A 48 -8.91 -7.03 1.17
N LEU A 49 -9.57 -6.37 0.22
CA LEU A 49 -9.33 -4.99 -0.20
C LEU A 49 -10.67 -4.32 -0.48
N ARG A 50 -10.64 -2.99 -0.59
CA ARG A 50 -11.78 -2.22 -1.09
C ARG A 50 -12.17 -2.69 -2.48
N GLU A 51 -13.46 -2.87 -2.72
CA GLU A 51 -14.02 -3.41 -3.96
C GLU A 51 -13.54 -2.66 -5.20
N LEU A 52 -13.44 -1.33 -5.12
CA LEU A 52 -13.00 -0.47 -6.22
C LEU A 52 -11.60 -0.83 -6.75
N VAL A 53 -10.71 -1.41 -5.92
CA VAL A 53 -9.32 -1.71 -6.25
C VAL A 53 -9.20 -3.02 -7.04
N LEU A 54 -10.13 -3.96 -6.79
CA LEU A 54 -10.00 -5.35 -7.21
C LEU A 54 -9.93 -5.53 -8.74
N PRO A 55 -10.74 -4.84 -9.57
CA PRO A 55 -10.61 -4.97 -11.03
C PRO A 55 -9.23 -4.54 -11.55
N TYR A 56 -8.66 -3.48 -10.97
CA TYR A 56 -7.33 -3.00 -11.36
C TYR A 56 -6.23 -3.96 -10.93
N LEU A 57 -6.31 -4.46 -9.70
CA LEU A 57 -5.36 -5.44 -9.17
C LEU A 57 -5.38 -6.74 -9.98
N LYS A 58 -6.57 -7.26 -10.29
CA LYS A 58 -6.72 -8.48 -11.09
C LYS A 58 -6.13 -8.30 -12.48
N LYS A 59 -6.45 -7.18 -13.14
CA LYS A 59 -5.90 -6.88 -14.46
C LYS A 59 -4.37 -6.77 -14.42
N MET A 60 -3.81 -6.13 -13.39
CA MET A 60 -2.35 -6.03 -13.25
C MET A 60 -1.69 -7.40 -13.06
N GLN A 61 -2.28 -8.29 -12.27
CA GLN A 61 -1.79 -9.66 -12.12
C GLN A 61 -1.83 -10.43 -13.45
N ASP A 62 -2.93 -10.33 -14.19
CA ASP A 62 -3.10 -11.04 -15.47
C ASP A 62 -2.10 -10.58 -16.53
N ASP A 63 -1.94 -9.26 -16.71
CA ASP A 63 -1.03 -8.71 -17.69
C ASP A 63 0.44 -9.05 -17.34
N LEU A 64 0.80 -9.01 -16.04
CA LEU A 64 2.14 -9.43 -15.59
C LEU A 64 2.39 -10.91 -15.86
N ASP A 65 1.46 -11.77 -15.45
CA ASP A 65 1.58 -13.22 -15.62
C ASP A 65 1.68 -13.60 -17.10
N GLN A 66 0.89 -12.95 -17.95
CA GLN A 66 0.91 -13.16 -19.39
C GLN A 66 2.26 -12.78 -20.02
N GLU A 67 2.86 -11.67 -19.59
CA GLU A 67 4.13 -11.18 -20.15
C GLU A 67 5.35 -11.96 -19.64
N LEU A 68 5.34 -12.39 -18.38
CA LEU A 68 6.49 -13.03 -17.74
C LEU A 68 6.39 -14.56 -17.62
N GLY A 69 5.20 -15.14 -17.83
CA GLY A 69 4.97 -16.57 -17.63
C GLY A 69 5.10 -16.99 -16.17
N THR A 70 4.74 -16.10 -15.24
CA THR A 70 4.88 -16.28 -13.78
C THR A 70 3.52 -16.15 -13.09
N SER A 71 3.52 -16.13 -11.75
CA SER A 71 2.31 -15.87 -10.95
C SER A 71 2.64 -14.90 -9.82
N LEU A 72 2.10 -13.69 -9.92
CA LEU A 72 2.16 -12.71 -8.83
C LEU A 72 1.12 -13.07 -7.75
N TYR A 73 1.46 -12.92 -6.47
CA TYR A 73 0.60 -13.18 -5.32
C TYR A 73 0.51 -11.98 -4.38
N VAL A 74 -0.61 -11.85 -3.69
CA VAL A 74 -0.78 -10.91 -2.58
C VAL A 74 -0.49 -11.63 -1.27
N LEU A 75 0.54 -11.19 -0.55
CA LEU A 75 0.95 -11.77 0.73
C LEU A 75 0.27 -11.12 1.94
N SER A 76 -0.15 -9.87 1.79
CA SER A 76 -0.79 -9.03 2.80
C SER A 76 -1.62 -7.94 2.11
N ALA A 77 -2.75 -7.56 2.71
CA ALA A 77 -3.70 -6.60 2.15
C ALA A 77 -4.32 -5.76 3.28
N PHE A 78 -5.65 -5.57 3.31
CA PHE A 78 -6.30 -4.87 4.41
C PHE A 78 -5.95 -5.45 5.78
N ARG A 79 -5.65 -4.56 6.72
CA ARG A 79 -5.46 -4.88 8.14
C ARG A 79 -6.22 -3.86 8.94
N ASN A 80 -7.19 -4.26 9.76
CA ASN A 80 -7.81 -3.33 10.71
C ASN A 80 -6.84 -2.95 11.83
N PHE A 81 -7.26 -2.01 12.69
CA PHE A 81 -6.43 -1.49 13.79
C PHE A 81 -5.84 -2.61 14.66
N LYS A 82 -6.67 -3.56 15.08
CA LYS A 82 -6.26 -4.70 15.92
C LYS A 82 -5.19 -5.57 15.25
N ILE A 83 -5.37 -5.91 13.97
CA ILE A 83 -4.40 -6.70 13.20
C ILE A 83 -3.09 -5.92 13.05
N GLN A 84 -3.16 -4.61 12.82
CA GLN A 84 -1.98 -3.75 12.73
C GLN A 84 -1.21 -3.70 14.06
N THR A 85 -1.90 -3.55 15.20
CA THR A 85 -1.29 -3.60 16.54
C THR A 85 -0.56 -4.93 16.76
N GLN A 86 -1.20 -6.06 16.42
CA GLN A 86 -0.58 -7.38 16.55
C GLN A 86 0.65 -7.52 15.65
N THR A 87 0.58 -7.01 14.41
CA THR A 87 1.72 -7.02 13.47
C THR A 87 2.88 -6.20 14.02
N LYS A 88 2.60 -5.00 14.56
CA LYS A 88 3.61 -4.14 15.15
C LYS A 88 4.28 -4.80 16.36
N ASN A 89 3.49 -5.37 17.26
CA ASN A 89 4.00 -6.08 18.44
C ASN A 89 4.88 -7.28 18.07
N LYS A 90 4.51 -8.01 17.01
CA LYS A 90 5.35 -9.09 16.47
C LYS A 90 6.71 -8.55 16.01
N TRP A 91 6.73 -7.46 15.23
CA TRP A 91 8.00 -6.86 14.79
C TRP A 91 8.83 -6.30 15.94
N LEU A 92 8.20 -5.66 16.93
CA LEU A 92 8.87 -5.19 18.15
C LEU A 92 9.52 -6.35 18.91
N SER A 93 8.86 -7.50 19.00
CA SER A 93 9.42 -8.68 19.67
C SER A 93 10.65 -9.25 18.94
N LEU A 94 10.71 -9.10 17.62
CA LEU A 94 11.80 -9.63 16.79
C LEU A 94 12.98 -8.67 16.69
N LEU A 95 12.72 -7.37 16.60
CA LEU A 95 13.71 -6.36 16.20
C LEU A 95 13.88 -5.22 17.21
N GLY A 96 13.10 -5.17 18.29
CA GLY A 96 13.06 -4.04 19.21
C GLY A 96 12.68 -2.75 18.49
N LEU A 97 13.32 -1.64 18.86
CA LEU A 97 13.05 -0.31 18.29
C LEU A 97 13.28 -0.21 16.77
N GLN A 98 14.02 -1.13 16.16
CA GLN A 98 14.18 -1.15 14.70
C GLN A 98 12.87 -1.46 13.96
N ALA A 99 11.88 -2.04 14.65
CA ALA A 99 10.54 -2.28 14.11
C ALA A 99 9.87 -1.00 13.59
N ASP A 100 10.19 0.17 14.15
CA ASP A 100 9.60 1.46 13.72
C ASP A 100 9.91 1.83 12.28
N LYS A 101 10.96 1.25 11.69
CA LYS A 101 11.34 1.48 10.30
C LYS A 101 10.69 0.49 9.32
N LEU A 102 10.04 -0.56 9.82
CA LEU A 102 9.51 -1.69 9.03
C LEU A 102 8.03 -1.97 9.27
N SER A 103 7.47 -1.47 10.38
CA SER A 103 6.07 -1.70 10.72
C SER A 103 5.50 -0.43 11.33
N ALA A 104 4.46 0.07 10.68
CA ALA A 104 3.68 1.19 11.19
C ALA A 104 2.99 0.84 12.51
N GLU A 105 2.81 1.87 13.34
CA GLU A 105 1.84 1.82 14.43
C GLU A 105 0.42 1.67 13.87
N ALA A 106 -0.48 1.13 14.68
CA ALA A 106 -1.90 1.14 14.33
C ALA A 106 -2.42 2.58 14.23
N GLY A 107 -3.26 2.83 13.23
CA GLY A 107 -3.65 4.17 12.79
C GLY A 107 -2.72 4.77 11.73
N HIS A 108 -1.45 4.34 11.67
CA HIS A 108 -0.44 4.90 10.78
C HIS A 108 -0.07 3.98 9.60
N SER A 109 -0.82 2.90 9.37
CA SER A 109 -0.56 1.93 8.31
C SER A 109 -1.44 2.15 7.09
N GLU A 110 -0.84 2.25 5.89
CA GLU A 110 -1.61 2.34 4.64
C GLU A 110 -2.48 1.11 4.40
N HIS A 111 -2.13 -0.06 4.94
CA HIS A 111 -2.97 -1.27 4.86
C HIS A 111 -4.34 -1.08 5.50
N GLN A 112 -4.47 -0.21 6.50
CA GLN A 112 -5.76 0.08 7.11
C GLN A 112 -6.69 0.83 6.16
N LEU A 113 -6.20 1.44 5.09
CA LEU A 113 -7.04 2.09 4.07
C LEU A 113 -7.77 1.07 3.18
N GLY A 114 -7.34 -0.20 3.17
CA GLY A 114 -7.88 -1.23 2.28
C GLY A 114 -7.50 -1.03 0.81
N THR A 115 -6.48 -0.21 0.53
CA THR A 115 -6.01 0.12 -0.82
C THR A 115 -4.55 -0.30 -1.06
N THR A 116 -3.97 -1.10 -0.16
CA THR A 116 -2.54 -1.39 -0.14
C THR A 116 -2.31 -2.90 -0.08
N VAL A 117 -1.32 -3.36 -0.83
CA VAL A 117 -0.94 -4.76 -0.95
C VAL A 117 0.56 -4.94 -0.79
N ASP A 118 0.94 -6.04 -0.14
CA ASP A 118 2.31 -6.56 -0.20
C ASP A 118 2.34 -7.70 -1.21
N PHE A 119 3.15 -7.57 -2.26
CA PHE A 119 3.33 -8.60 -3.27
C PHE A 119 4.40 -9.62 -2.92
N GLY A 120 4.22 -10.81 -3.45
CA GLY A 120 5.20 -11.88 -3.41
C GLY A 120 5.07 -12.84 -4.57
N LEU A 121 5.96 -13.83 -4.57
CA LEU A 121 6.03 -14.90 -5.55
C LEU A 121 5.95 -16.24 -4.82
N VAL A 122 5.52 -17.29 -5.52
CA VAL A 122 5.37 -18.64 -4.95
C VAL A 122 6.65 -19.06 -4.22
N GLY A 123 6.50 -19.47 -2.97
CA GLY A 123 7.60 -20.00 -2.16
C GLY A 123 8.62 -18.96 -1.69
N LYS A 124 8.35 -17.66 -1.90
CA LYS A 124 9.15 -16.56 -1.36
C LYS A 124 8.40 -15.84 -0.24
N SER A 125 9.15 -15.32 0.72
CA SER A 125 8.61 -14.52 1.83
C SER A 125 8.22 -13.09 1.43
N GLY A 126 8.47 -12.69 0.18
CA GLY A 126 8.26 -11.35 -0.34
C GLY A 126 8.78 -11.22 -1.76
N MET A 127 8.68 -10.01 -2.30
CA MET A 127 9.25 -9.62 -3.59
C MET A 127 10.57 -8.86 -3.40
N TYR A 128 11.55 -9.11 -4.27
CA TYR A 128 12.88 -8.50 -4.20
C TYR A 128 13.22 -7.76 -5.50
N THR A 129 14.15 -6.79 -5.44
CA THR A 129 14.58 -6.02 -6.63
C THR A 129 15.33 -6.84 -7.67
N THR A 130 15.74 -8.05 -7.34
CA THR A 130 16.34 -9.00 -8.29
C THR A 130 15.29 -9.78 -9.09
N ASP A 131 14.01 -9.69 -8.72
CA ASP A 131 12.94 -10.45 -9.35
C ASP A 131 12.45 -9.75 -10.63
N PRO A 132 12.30 -10.46 -11.76
CA PRO A 132 11.75 -9.89 -13.00
C PRO A 132 10.38 -9.22 -12.81
N GLU A 133 9.56 -9.78 -11.92
CA GLU A 133 8.23 -9.26 -11.57
C GLU A 133 8.31 -7.89 -10.90
N TRP A 134 9.34 -7.67 -10.07
CA TRP A 134 9.56 -6.35 -9.47
C TRP A 134 9.88 -5.31 -10.53
N PHE A 135 10.77 -5.62 -11.48
CA PHE A 135 11.08 -4.71 -12.59
C PHE A 135 9.85 -4.43 -13.44
N TRP A 136 9.01 -5.43 -13.70
CA TRP A 136 7.78 -5.23 -14.44
C TRP A 136 6.83 -4.29 -13.70
N LEU A 137 6.62 -4.49 -12.40
CA LEU A 137 5.78 -3.61 -11.59
C LEU A 137 6.32 -2.18 -11.54
N ALA A 138 7.63 -2.00 -11.38
CA ALA A 138 8.28 -0.69 -11.41
C ALA A 138 7.98 0.11 -12.69
N ASN A 139 7.82 -0.57 -13.83
CA ASN A 139 7.57 0.05 -15.13
C ASN A 139 6.09 0.08 -15.55
N ASN A 140 5.20 -0.65 -14.87
CA ASN A 140 3.83 -0.86 -15.35
C ASN A 140 2.75 -0.64 -14.29
N ALA A 141 3.03 -0.76 -13.00
CA ALA A 141 2.01 -0.72 -11.95
C ALA A 141 1.19 0.58 -11.95
N TYR A 142 1.80 1.71 -12.32
CA TYR A 142 1.12 3.02 -12.40
C TYR A 142 -0.03 3.02 -13.42
N LYS A 143 0.07 2.22 -14.49
CA LYS A 143 -0.97 2.07 -15.53
C LYS A 143 -2.26 1.47 -14.95
N TYR A 144 -2.15 0.78 -13.82
CA TYR A 144 -3.25 0.19 -13.05
C TYR A 144 -3.58 0.97 -11.78
N GLY A 145 -2.99 2.15 -11.58
CA GLY A 145 -3.25 3.00 -10.42
C GLY A 145 -2.44 2.66 -9.17
N PHE A 146 -1.43 1.79 -9.25
CA PHE A 146 -0.57 1.43 -8.13
C PHE A 146 0.75 2.18 -8.14
N VAL A 147 1.24 2.53 -6.95
CA VAL A 147 2.56 3.14 -6.73
C VAL A 147 3.28 2.48 -5.56
N MET A 148 4.61 2.37 -5.66
CA MET A 148 5.45 1.92 -4.55
C MET A 148 5.72 3.07 -3.58
N THR A 149 5.15 2.99 -2.38
CA THR A 149 5.22 4.05 -1.36
C THR A 149 6.63 4.20 -0.77
N TYR A 150 7.26 3.08 -0.37
CA TYR A 150 8.55 3.09 0.31
C TYR A 150 9.67 2.64 -0.63
N ARG A 151 10.59 3.55 -0.92
CA ARG A 151 11.62 3.45 -1.99
C ARG A 151 13.01 3.58 -1.38
N GLU A 152 14.04 3.17 -2.13
CA GLU A 152 15.44 3.22 -1.66
C GLU A 152 15.86 4.61 -1.11
N ASN A 153 15.41 5.69 -1.76
CA ASN A 153 15.89 7.05 -1.45
C ASN A 153 14.86 7.94 -0.72
N ASN A 154 13.77 7.38 -0.16
CA ASN A 154 12.72 8.18 0.49
C ASN A 154 12.52 7.88 1.97
N GLN A 155 13.49 7.22 2.61
CA GLN A 155 13.43 6.93 4.04
C GLN A 155 13.38 8.19 4.90
N ASP A 156 14.13 9.24 4.56
CA ASP A 156 14.16 10.49 5.35
C ASP A 156 12.80 11.20 5.39
N SER A 157 11.99 11.03 4.35
CA SER A 157 10.66 11.63 4.27
C SER A 157 9.55 10.72 4.79
N THR A 158 9.61 9.40 4.52
CA THR A 158 8.58 8.44 4.97
C THR A 158 8.80 7.95 6.41
N GLY A 159 10.06 7.90 6.83
CA GLY A 159 10.51 7.24 8.05
C GLY A 159 10.53 5.71 7.98
N TYR A 160 10.25 5.11 6.82
CA TYR A 160 10.27 3.66 6.59
C TYR A 160 11.48 3.27 5.73
N ASN A 161 11.96 2.04 5.91
CA ASN A 161 12.97 1.46 5.02
C ASN A 161 12.37 1.22 3.63
N PHE A 162 13.23 0.90 2.67
CA PHE A 162 12.80 0.43 1.35
C PHE A 162 11.98 -0.87 1.45
N GLU A 163 10.81 -0.90 0.82
CA GLU A 163 9.90 -2.06 0.82
C GLU A 163 9.47 -2.39 -0.62
N PRO A 164 10.27 -3.16 -1.39
CA PRO A 164 9.97 -3.48 -2.79
C PRO A 164 8.65 -4.22 -3.00
N TRP A 165 8.10 -4.83 -1.94
CA TRP A 165 6.83 -5.54 -1.95
C TRP A 165 5.62 -4.65 -1.71
N HIS A 166 5.75 -3.43 -1.18
CA HIS A 166 4.61 -2.62 -0.68
C HIS A 166 4.09 -1.65 -1.75
N TRP A 167 2.86 -1.85 -2.21
CA TRP A 167 2.24 -1.06 -3.28
C TRP A 167 0.86 -0.55 -2.87
N ARG A 168 0.64 0.75 -3.10
CA ARG A 168 -0.62 1.44 -2.77
C ARG A 168 -1.37 1.84 -4.03
N PHE A 169 -2.65 1.52 -4.08
CA PHE A 169 -3.57 2.03 -5.09
C PHE A 169 -3.98 3.47 -4.77
N VAL A 170 -3.76 4.36 -5.73
CA VAL A 170 -4.10 5.79 -5.65
C VAL A 170 -4.97 6.26 -6.81
N GLY A 171 -5.39 5.33 -7.67
CA GLY A 171 -6.09 5.61 -8.93
C GLY A 171 -5.13 5.92 -10.08
N ILE A 172 -5.56 5.63 -11.31
CA ILE A 172 -4.73 5.73 -12.53
C ILE A 172 -4.22 7.16 -12.75
N GLU A 173 -5.09 8.15 -12.62
CA GLU A 173 -4.72 9.55 -12.90
C GLU A 173 -3.58 10.02 -11.99
N LEU A 174 -3.71 9.78 -10.68
CA LEU A 174 -2.67 10.17 -9.73
C LEU A 174 -1.43 9.30 -9.94
N ALA A 175 -1.55 7.98 -10.03
CA ALA A 175 -0.40 7.10 -10.23
C ALA A 175 0.41 7.47 -11.49
N THR A 176 -0.26 7.84 -12.58
CA THR A 176 0.37 8.32 -13.82
C THR A 176 1.11 9.64 -13.59
N LYS A 177 0.47 10.63 -12.94
CA LYS A 177 1.15 11.88 -12.58
C LYS A 177 2.39 11.63 -11.73
N ILE A 178 2.27 10.76 -10.73
CA ILE A 178 3.40 10.46 -9.84
C ILE A 178 4.51 9.73 -10.62
N HIS A 179 4.17 8.83 -11.55
CA HIS A 179 5.14 8.20 -12.45
C HIS A 179 5.84 9.21 -13.37
N ASP A 180 5.10 10.13 -14.00
CA ASP A 180 5.64 11.06 -14.99
C ASP A 180 6.56 12.14 -14.38
N ILE A 181 6.31 12.54 -13.13
CA ILE A 181 7.20 13.46 -12.40
C ILE A 181 8.39 12.74 -11.75
N ALA A 182 8.37 11.41 -11.71
CA ALA A 182 9.46 10.62 -11.15
C ALA A 182 10.59 10.45 -12.18
N GLU A 183 11.30 11.54 -12.50
CA GLU A 183 12.60 11.44 -13.16
C GLU A 183 13.65 10.77 -12.24
N LYS A 184 13.37 10.73 -10.93
CA LYS A 184 14.07 9.91 -9.93
C LYS A 184 13.07 9.27 -8.95
N PRO A 185 13.34 8.07 -8.41
CA PRO A 185 12.43 7.38 -7.50
C PRO A 185 12.02 8.20 -6.28
N GLU A 186 12.87 9.09 -5.77
CA GLU A 186 12.58 10.01 -4.66
C GLU A 186 11.51 11.09 -4.94
N ASP A 187 11.23 11.43 -6.21
CA ASP A 187 10.32 12.52 -6.59
C ASP A 187 8.84 12.08 -6.64
N MET A 188 8.59 10.78 -6.47
CA MET A 188 7.25 10.18 -6.38
C MET A 188 6.50 10.52 -5.08
N TYR A 189 7.07 11.39 -4.24
CA TYR A 189 6.34 11.91 -3.10
C TYR A 189 5.12 12.67 -3.63
N LEU A 190 3.95 12.07 -3.40
CA LEU A 190 2.62 12.63 -3.61
C LEU A 190 2.71 14.15 -3.56
N PRO A 191 2.55 14.87 -4.70
CA PRO A 191 2.86 16.29 -4.75
C PRO A 191 2.19 16.97 -3.56
N LYS A 192 2.91 17.89 -2.89
CA LYS A 192 2.48 18.60 -1.68
C LYS A 192 1.12 19.34 -1.79
N GLY A 193 0.35 19.16 -2.87
CA GLY A 193 -1.04 19.55 -2.99
C GLY A 193 -1.89 18.44 -3.60
N CYS A 194 -2.72 17.82 -2.75
CA CYS A 194 -4.14 17.52 -2.98
C CYS A 194 -4.80 16.91 -1.72
N TYR A 195 -4.24 17.16 -0.53
CA TYR A 195 -4.91 16.82 0.73
C TYR A 195 -5.74 18.02 1.14
N GLN A 196 -7.06 17.87 1.16
CA GLN A 196 -7.96 18.94 1.55
C GLN A 196 -7.63 19.41 2.97
N LYS A 197 -6.91 20.53 3.06
CA LYS A 197 -6.87 21.35 4.26
C LYS A 197 -8.22 22.05 4.41
N LYS A 198 -9.09 21.55 5.29
CA LYS A 198 -10.15 22.36 5.90
C LYS A 198 -10.75 21.70 7.13
N LEU A 199 -10.96 22.33 8.29
CA LEU A 199 -10.47 23.56 8.94
C LEU A 199 -10.94 23.46 10.40
N ILE A 200 -10.14 24.04 11.30
CA ILE A 200 -10.55 24.99 12.35
C ILE A 200 -12.07 25.18 12.51
N LYS A 201 -12.58 24.80 13.68
CA LYS A 201 -13.25 25.70 14.62
C LYS A 201 -12.92 25.27 16.05
#